data_AF-A0A9X3S243-F1
#
_entry.id   AF-A0A9X3S243-F1
#
_cell.length_a   1.000
_cell.length_b   1.000
_cell.length_c   1.000
_cell.angle_alpha   90.00
_cell.angle_beta   90.00
_cell.angle_gamma   90.00
#
_symmetry.space_group_name_H-M   'P 1'
#
loop_
_entity.id
_entity.type
_entity.pdbx_description
1 polymer ?
#
loop_
_entity_poly.entity_id
_entity_poly.type
_entity_poly.pdbx_seq_one_letter_code
_entity_poly.pdbx_strand_id
1 'polypeptide(L)'
;MSKIASPRAIVVALFALLVLAPAARAATASTDSPRDPGLPASQDFSHIDSTIDPVTGTWSVAYTFYGPPSADAWGNLGARLFVGASQCADFQASIAGFQQAPTLPGDNDASGSVTPPPDRVLRAAQSVTKTVAGNTITLTMVDTSLIGAAPTCVDGQISHKRFLDEFGPLPFPDAPPVQPVPPEPGTPAPPPPPPKLAVAAKSTHLTATGKGVVKVSLKPFNQDAAGAVTLRAGGKAIARASYRAKAGKAVTVSLKLAARSLRSLKRHRSLSVTLTATAQAGTQVVTKAVRARVRVS
;
A
#
# COMPACT_ATOMS: atom_id res chain seq x y z
N MET A 1 -62.69 -30.71 27.97
CA MET A 1 -62.10 -31.44 26.82
C MET A 1 -61.09 -30.53 26.14
N SER A 2 -59.82 -30.58 26.59
CA SER A 2 -58.74 -29.75 26.06
C SER A 2 -58.10 -30.43 24.85
N LYS A 3 -58.18 -29.80 23.68
CA LYS A 3 -57.42 -30.21 22.49
C LYS A 3 -55.98 -29.74 22.64
N ILE A 4 -55.08 -30.69 22.82
CA ILE A 4 -53.63 -30.52 22.77
C ILE A 4 -53.26 -30.15 21.33
N ALA A 5 -52.71 -28.95 21.16
CA ALA A 5 -52.19 -28.48 19.88
C ALA A 5 -50.91 -29.26 19.50
N SER A 6 -50.82 -29.61 18.22
CA SER A 6 -49.77 -30.43 17.61
C SER A 6 -48.38 -29.78 17.73
N PRO A 7 -47.32 -30.55 18.10
CA PRO A 7 -45.94 -30.04 18.24
C PRO A 7 -45.31 -29.61 16.91
N ARG A 8 -45.96 -29.83 15.76
CA ARG A 8 -45.47 -29.40 14.45
C ARG A 8 -45.63 -27.90 14.16
N ALA A 9 -46.49 -27.19 14.91
CA ALA A 9 -46.70 -25.76 14.71
C ALA A 9 -45.63 -24.88 15.40
N ILE A 10 -44.91 -25.42 16.39
CA ILE A 10 -43.91 -24.65 17.17
C ILE A 10 -42.55 -24.61 16.46
N VAL A 11 -42.21 -25.60 15.64
CA VAL A 11 -40.93 -25.63 14.91
C VAL A 11 -40.90 -24.64 13.74
N VAL A 12 -42.06 -24.32 13.13
CA VAL A 12 -42.15 -23.36 12.02
C VAL A 12 -42.11 -21.91 12.52
N ALA A 13 -42.59 -21.64 13.74
CA ALA A 13 -42.52 -20.31 14.33
C ALA A 13 -41.12 -19.93 14.87
N LEU A 14 -40.26 -20.92 15.16
CA LEU A 14 -38.90 -20.65 15.65
C LEU A 14 -37.88 -20.40 14.53
N PHE A 15 -38.18 -20.74 13.27
CA PHE A 15 -37.32 -20.45 12.12
C PHE A 15 -37.65 -19.12 11.41
N ALA A 16 -38.77 -18.47 11.76
CA ALA A 16 -39.23 -17.23 11.11
C ALA A 16 -38.77 -15.94 11.84
N LEU A 17 -37.93 -16.06 12.88
CA LEU A 17 -37.37 -14.94 13.65
C LEU A 17 -35.83 -15.00 13.72
N LEU A 18 -35.19 -15.54 12.69
CA LEU A 18 -33.87 -15.05 12.29
C LEU A 18 -34.09 -13.64 11.73
N VAL A 19 -34.15 -12.69 12.66
CA VAL A 19 -33.93 -11.27 12.41
C VAL A 19 -32.74 -11.20 11.46
N LEU A 20 -32.99 -10.81 10.21
CA LEU A 20 -31.95 -10.30 9.32
C LEU A 20 -31.37 -9.10 10.05
N ALA A 21 -30.37 -9.33 10.90
CA ALA A 21 -29.51 -8.27 11.36
C ALA A 21 -29.02 -7.58 10.08
N PRO A 22 -29.24 -6.26 9.91
CA PRO A 22 -28.68 -5.58 8.76
C PRO A 22 -27.19 -5.89 8.75
N ALA A 23 -26.71 -6.52 7.67
CA ALA A 23 -25.30 -6.75 7.49
C ALA A 23 -24.61 -5.40 7.70
N ALA A 24 -23.65 -5.35 8.63
CA ALA A 24 -23.00 -4.12 9.04
C ALA A 24 -22.24 -3.54 7.84
N ARG A 25 -22.89 -2.64 7.12
CA ARG A 25 -22.27 -1.80 6.10
C ARG A 25 -21.37 -0.82 6.84
N ALA A 26 -20.08 -0.86 6.55
CA ALA A 26 -19.17 0.16 7.07
C ALA A 26 -19.37 1.42 6.23
N ALA A 27 -19.62 2.55 6.89
CA ALA A 27 -19.71 3.86 6.28
C ALA A 27 -18.53 4.72 6.74
N THR A 28 -18.14 5.69 5.92
CA THR A 28 -17.17 6.70 6.33
C THR A 28 -17.77 7.71 7.29
N ALA A 29 -16.93 8.33 8.12
CA ALA A 29 -17.29 9.62 8.71
C ALA A 29 -17.29 10.66 7.58
N SER A 30 -18.47 11.13 7.19
CA SER A 30 -18.62 12.12 6.15
C SER A 30 -17.99 13.46 6.52
N THR A 31 -17.49 14.20 5.54
CA THR A 31 -17.01 15.57 5.72
C THR A 31 -17.60 16.46 4.65
N ASP A 32 -18.29 17.52 5.08
CA ASP A 32 -18.65 18.62 4.21
C ASP A 32 -17.38 19.37 3.81
N SER A 33 -17.22 19.63 2.50
CA SER A 33 -16.12 20.46 2.01
C SER A 33 -16.60 21.90 1.83
N PRO A 34 -15.89 22.92 2.35
CA PRO A 34 -16.25 24.32 2.13
C PRO A 34 -16.21 24.69 0.65
N ARG A 35 -17.19 25.47 0.18
CA ARG A 35 -17.25 25.95 -1.20
C ARG A 35 -15.98 26.72 -1.61
N ASP A 36 -15.36 26.31 -2.72
CA ASP A 36 -14.33 27.09 -3.42
C ASP A 36 -14.97 27.99 -4.51
N PRO A 37 -14.96 29.32 -4.32
CA PRO A 37 -15.50 30.25 -5.32
C PRO A 37 -14.71 30.27 -6.65
N GLY A 38 -13.49 29.75 -6.68
CA GLY A 38 -12.64 29.63 -7.87
C GLY A 38 -13.01 28.46 -8.79
N LEU A 39 -13.85 27.54 -8.34
CA LEU A 39 -14.30 26.38 -9.10
C LEU A 39 -15.77 26.51 -9.52
N PRO A 40 -16.16 26.03 -10.72
CA PRO A 40 -17.57 25.81 -11.04
C PRO A 40 -18.23 24.90 -10.00
N ALA A 41 -19.51 25.17 -9.67
CA ALA A 41 -20.23 24.39 -8.65
C ALA A 41 -20.35 22.89 -8.98
N SER A 42 -20.26 22.52 -10.26
CA SER A 42 -20.26 21.14 -10.74
C SER A 42 -18.90 20.42 -10.62
N GLN A 43 -17.86 21.13 -10.18
CA GLN A 43 -16.49 20.62 -10.01
C GLN A 43 -15.99 20.72 -8.56
N ASP A 44 -16.85 21.14 -7.65
CA ASP A 44 -16.52 21.36 -6.24
C ASP A 44 -17.42 20.47 -5.38
N PHE A 45 -16.81 19.63 -4.57
CA PHE A 45 -17.53 18.71 -3.70
C PHE A 45 -18.18 19.48 -2.56
N SER A 46 -19.46 19.21 -2.29
CA SER A 46 -20.11 19.67 -1.07
C SER A 46 -20.08 18.61 0.01
N HIS A 47 -20.24 17.34 -0.37
CA HIS A 47 -20.38 16.22 0.57
C HIS A 47 -19.98 14.91 -0.09
N ILE A 48 -19.34 14.02 0.67
CA ILE A 48 -18.88 12.72 0.16
C ILE A 48 -19.12 11.62 1.19
N ASP A 49 -19.79 10.58 0.74
CA ASP A 49 -20.03 9.36 1.51
C ASP A 49 -19.44 8.15 0.80
N SER A 50 -18.89 7.22 1.56
CA SER A 50 -18.44 5.94 1.04
C SER A 50 -18.92 4.81 1.94
N THR A 51 -19.41 3.74 1.32
CA THR A 51 -19.91 2.55 2.01
C THR A 51 -19.32 1.29 1.42
N ILE A 52 -19.03 0.30 2.25
CA ILE A 52 -18.68 -1.05 1.80
C ILE A 52 -19.53 -2.09 2.49
N ASP A 53 -20.07 -2.99 1.69
CA ASP A 53 -20.81 -4.16 2.10
C ASP A 53 -19.87 -5.37 2.09
N PRO A 54 -19.43 -5.86 3.27
CA PRO A 54 -18.48 -6.96 3.35
C PRO A 54 -19.10 -8.31 2.97
N VAL A 55 -20.42 -8.41 2.82
CA VAL A 55 -21.11 -9.65 2.42
C VAL A 55 -21.13 -9.80 0.91
N THR A 56 -21.44 -8.72 0.20
CA THR A 56 -21.56 -8.73 -1.26
C THR A 56 -20.28 -8.30 -1.96
N GLY A 57 -19.33 -7.70 -1.25
CA GLY A 57 -18.14 -7.07 -1.84
C GLY A 57 -18.50 -5.81 -2.64
N THR A 58 -19.60 -5.13 -2.26
CA THR A 58 -20.05 -3.91 -2.92
C THR A 58 -19.43 -2.70 -2.23
N TRP A 59 -18.68 -1.88 -2.97
CA TRP A 59 -18.15 -0.61 -2.49
C TRP A 59 -18.73 0.53 -3.32
N SER A 60 -19.38 1.48 -2.64
CA SER A 60 -19.99 2.65 -3.26
C SER A 60 -19.39 3.94 -2.72
N VAL A 61 -19.18 4.92 -3.61
CA VAL A 61 -18.76 6.29 -3.27
C VAL A 61 -19.77 7.26 -3.89
N ALA A 62 -20.41 8.08 -3.07
CA ALA A 62 -21.33 9.13 -3.48
C ALA A 62 -20.64 10.48 -3.39
N TYR A 63 -20.54 11.16 -4.54
CA TYR A 63 -19.96 12.50 -4.69
C TYR A 63 -21.11 13.49 -4.85
N THR A 64 -21.32 14.34 -3.85
CA THR A 64 -22.28 15.44 -3.94
C THR A 64 -21.53 16.72 -4.27
N PHE A 65 -22.03 17.47 -5.24
CA PHE A 65 -21.44 18.73 -5.67
C PHE A 65 -22.31 19.91 -5.24
N TYR A 66 -21.75 21.12 -5.21
CA TYR A 66 -22.53 22.34 -4.99
C TYR A 66 -23.53 22.65 -6.11
N GLY A 67 -23.33 22.09 -7.30
CA GLY A 67 -24.23 22.22 -8.45
C GLY A 67 -24.31 20.93 -9.28
N PRO A 68 -25.33 20.78 -10.13
CA PRO A 68 -25.48 19.58 -10.96
C PRO A 68 -24.33 19.43 -11.96
N PRO A 69 -24.02 18.20 -12.42
CA PRO A 69 -23.02 17.98 -13.44
C PRO A 69 -23.30 18.79 -14.71
N SER A 70 -22.25 19.34 -15.32
CA SER A 70 -22.35 20.24 -16.48
C SER A 70 -21.42 19.81 -17.59
N ALA A 71 -21.88 19.91 -18.85
CA ALA A 71 -21.05 19.64 -20.02
C ALA A 71 -19.92 20.69 -20.20
N ASP A 72 -20.14 21.92 -19.75
CA ASP A 72 -19.17 23.01 -19.85
C ASP A 72 -18.11 22.96 -18.74
N ALA A 73 -18.41 22.26 -17.65
CA ALA A 73 -17.58 22.18 -16.45
C ALA A 73 -17.55 20.75 -15.90
N TRP A 74 -17.07 19.81 -16.72
CA TRP A 74 -16.86 18.41 -16.34
C TRP A 74 -15.42 18.13 -15.89
N GLY A 75 -15.24 16.99 -15.25
CA GLY A 75 -13.97 16.38 -14.87
C GLY A 75 -14.09 14.89 -14.60
N ASN A 76 -12.98 14.23 -14.30
CA ASN A 76 -12.88 12.80 -14.01
C ASN A 76 -12.79 12.59 -12.51
N LEU A 77 -13.74 11.83 -11.98
CA LEU A 77 -13.73 11.33 -10.61
C LEU A 77 -12.76 10.17 -10.48
N GLY A 78 -12.08 10.10 -9.35
CA GLY A 78 -11.33 8.94 -8.91
C GLY A 78 -11.57 8.71 -7.42
N ALA A 79 -11.63 7.46 -7.00
CA ALA A 79 -11.58 7.08 -5.58
C ALA A 79 -10.68 5.86 -5.39
N ARG A 80 -10.04 5.78 -4.22
CA ARG A 80 -9.24 4.61 -3.80
C ARG A 80 -9.71 4.12 -2.44
N LEU A 81 -9.97 2.82 -2.37
CA LEU A 81 -10.29 2.11 -1.13
C LEU A 81 -9.00 1.53 -0.55
N PHE A 82 -8.73 1.84 0.71
CA PHE A 82 -7.59 1.32 1.45
C PHE A 82 -8.04 0.26 2.46
N VAL A 83 -7.23 -0.78 2.60
CA VAL A 83 -7.41 -1.86 3.58
C VAL A 83 -6.10 -2.19 4.31
N GLY A 84 -6.22 -2.81 5.47
CA GLY A 84 -5.10 -3.45 6.19
C GLY A 84 -4.18 -2.51 6.97
N ALA A 85 -4.41 -1.20 6.95
CA ALA A 85 -3.77 -0.25 7.86
C ALA A 85 -4.52 -0.10 9.20
N SER A 86 -3.81 0.38 10.22
CA SER A 86 -4.46 0.76 11.49
C SER A 86 -5.09 2.16 11.44
N GLN A 87 -4.64 3.01 10.51
CA GLN A 87 -5.05 4.41 10.37
C GLN A 87 -4.90 4.88 8.91
N CYS A 88 -5.60 5.95 8.55
CA CYS A 88 -5.60 6.53 7.20
C CYS A 88 -4.27 7.07 6.69
N ALA A 89 -3.41 7.56 7.58
CA ALA A 89 -2.13 8.13 7.22
C ALA A 89 -0.97 7.10 7.23
N ASP A 90 -1.28 5.81 7.43
CA ASP A 90 -0.24 4.79 7.49
C ASP A 90 0.24 4.38 6.10
N PHE A 91 1.54 4.55 5.83
CA PHE A 91 2.20 4.14 4.58
C PHE A 91 2.09 2.63 4.28
N GLN A 92 1.51 1.84 5.19
CA GLN A 92 1.23 0.41 5.03
C GLN A 92 -0.14 0.10 4.41
N ALA A 93 -1.01 1.11 4.24
CA ALA A 93 -2.32 0.94 3.64
C ALA A 93 -2.19 0.39 2.21
N SER A 94 -2.85 -0.75 1.95
CA SER A 94 -2.89 -1.34 0.62
C SER A 94 -4.13 -0.87 -0.12
N ILE A 95 -3.98 -0.46 -1.37
CA ILE A 95 -5.13 -0.13 -2.23
C ILE A 95 -5.83 -1.45 -2.57
N ALA A 96 -7.05 -1.64 -2.06
CA ALA A 96 -7.90 -2.79 -2.38
C ALA A 96 -8.68 -2.56 -3.66
N GLY A 97 -9.14 -1.32 -3.88
CA GLY A 97 -10.00 -0.96 -4.99
C GLY A 97 -9.75 0.45 -5.50
N PHE A 98 -9.98 0.65 -6.79
CA PHE A 98 -9.99 1.95 -7.45
C PHE A 98 -11.22 2.05 -8.34
N GLN A 99 -11.88 3.21 -8.35
CA GLN A 99 -13.00 3.51 -9.25
C GLN A 99 -12.77 4.88 -9.90
N GLN A 100 -13.23 5.03 -11.14
CA GLN A 100 -13.19 6.30 -11.85
C GLN A 100 -14.35 6.43 -12.85
N ALA A 101 -14.78 7.67 -13.08
CA ALA A 101 -15.76 8.00 -14.10
C ALA A 101 -15.70 9.49 -14.48
N PRO A 102 -16.02 9.87 -15.74
CA PRO A 102 -16.26 11.27 -16.07
C PRO A 102 -17.53 11.77 -15.38
N THR A 103 -17.61 13.07 -15.11
CA THR A 103 -18.81 13.76 -14.61
C THR A 103 -19.70 14.29 -15.75
N LEU A 104 -19.35 14.01 -17.00
CA LEU A 104 -20.10 14.49 -18.16
C LEU A 104 -21.58 14.03 -18.09
N PRO A 105 -22.56 14.94 -18.26
CA PRO A 105 -23.97 14.57 -18.26
C PRO A 105 -24.32 13.57 -19.37
N GLY A 106 -25.09 12.54 -19.05
CA GLY A 106 -25.51 11.50 -20.00
C GLY A 106 -24.44 10.43 -20.30
N ASP A 107 -23.19 10.66 -19.89
CA ASP A 107 -22.12 9.68 -19.96
C ASP A 107 -22.22 8.74 -18.74
N ASN A 108 -22.36 7.44 -19.00
CA ASN A 108 -22.47 6.42 -17.94
C ASN A 108 -21.20 5.56 -17.84
N ASP A 109 -20.13 5.94 -18.52
CA ASP A 109 -18.87 5.21 -18.46
C ASP A 109 -18.32 5.22 -17.03
N ALA A 110 -17.96 4.04 -16.55
CA ALA A 110 -17.31 3.86 -15.27
C ALA A 110 -16.35 2.69 -15.38
N SER A 111 -15.21 2.81 -14.71
CA SER A 111 -14.23 1.74 -14.65
C SER A 111 -13.65 1.63 -13.26
N GLY A 112 -13.12 0.45 -12.96
CA GLY A 112 -12.49 0.22 -11.67
C GLY A 112 -11.67 -1.06 -11.69
N SER A 113 -10.81 -1.15 -10.69
CA SER A 113 -9.85 -2.23 -10.55
C SER A 113 -9.70 -2.60 -9.08
N VAL A 114 -9.32 -3.85 -8.87
CA VAL A 114 -9.05 -4.41 -7.55
C VAL A 114 -7.66 -5.01 -7.52
N THR A 115 -7.05 -5.03 -6.33
CA THR A 115 -5.77 -5.70 -6.07
C THR A 115 -6.00 -6.76 -4.99
N PRO A 116 -6.60 -7.92 -5.35
CA PRO A 116 -6.96 -8.95 -4.40
C PRO A 116 -5.73 -9.53 -3.68
N PRO A 117 -5.83 -9.83 -2.38
CA PRO A 117 -4.89 -10.76 -1.74
C PRO A 117 -5.15 -12.21 -2.25
N PRO A 118 -4.13 -13.10 -2.17
CA PRO A 118 -2.78 -12.89 -1.65
C PRO A 118 -1.76 -12.44 -2.71
N ASP A 119 -2.08 -12.61 -3.99
CA ASP A 119 -1.18 -12.40 -5.13
C ASP A 119 -0.98 -10.92 -5.50
N ARG A 120 -1.90 -10.04 -5.09
CA ARG A 120 -1.84 -8.58 -5.26
C ARG A 120 -1.60 -8.17 -6.72
N VAL A 121 -2.23 -8.92 -7.63
CA VAL A 121 -2.20 -8.61 -9.06
C VAL A 121 -3.38 -7.70 -9.38
N LEU A 122 -3.09 -6.51 -9.91
CA LEU A 122 -4.11 -5.58 -10.36
C LEU A 122 -4.94 -6.22 -11.48
N ARG A 123 -6.27 -6.23 -11.32
CA ARG A 123 -7.21 -6.64 -12.36
C ARG A 123 -8.43 -5.75 -12.39
N ALA A 124 -9.17 -5.79 -13.49
CA ALA A 124 -10.47 -5.14 -13.57
C ALA A 124 -11.43 -5.72 -12.52
N ALA A 125 -12.27 -4.85 -11.96
CA ALA A 125 -13.37 -5.27 -11.09
C ALA A 125 -14.46 -5.97 -11.90
N GLN A 126 -15.26 -6.83 -11.25
CA GLN A 126 -16.33 -7.57 -11.90
C GLN A 126 -17.40 -6.65 -12.50
N SER A 127 -17.78 -5.60 -11.79
CA SER A 127 -18.64 -4.55 -12.34
C SER A 127 -18.40 -3.21 -11.67
N VAL A 128 -18.51 -2.14 -12.44
CA VAL A 128 -18.58 -0.77 -11.94
C VAL A 128 -19.73 -0.07 -12.63
N THR A 129 -20.53 0.66 -11.87
CA THR A 129 -21.69 1.40 -12.37
C THR A 129 -21.63 2.83 -11.86
N LYS A 130 -22.10 3.75 -12.70
CA LYS A 130 -22.31 5.16 -12.36
C LYS A 130 -23.80 5.45 -12.35
N THR A 131 -24.28 6.11 -11.31
CA THR A 131 -25.62 6.69 -11.27
C THR A 131 -25.53 8.18 -10.97
N VAL A 132 -26.50 8.95 -11.48
CA VAL A 132 -26.58 10.39 -11.26
C VAL A 132 -27.98 10.71 -10.74
N ALA A 133 -28.04 11.40 -9.60
CA ALA A 133 -29.26 11.85 -8.96
C ALA A 133 -29.10 13.32 -8.56
N GLY A 134 -29.67 14.23 -9.36
CA GLY A 134 -29.50 15.67 -9.15
C GLY A 134 -28.02 16.10 -9.23
N ASN A 135 -27.50 16.61 -8.12
CA ASN A 135 -26.09 17.00 -7.96
C ASN A 135 -25.22 15.89 -7.35
N THR A 136 -25.72 14.66 -7.24
CA THR A 136 -24.96 13.53 -6.69
C THR A 136 -24.61 12.55 -7.79
N ILE A 137 -23.35 12.17 -7.88
CA ILE A 137 -22.87 11.07 -8.70
C ILE A 137 -22.44 9.94 -7.77
N THR A 138 -22.99 8.74 -7.96
CA THR A 138 -22.58 7.56 -7.20
C THR A 138 -21.85 6.58 -8.10
N LEU A 139 -20.64 6.20 -7.70
CA LEU A 139 -19.91 5.09 -8.29
C LEU A 139 -20.09 3.87 -7.39
N THR A 140 -20.51 2.75 -7.97
CA THR A 140 -20.70 1.47 -7.27
C THR A 140 -19.89 0.40 -7.98
N MET A 141 -18.95 -0.21 -7.26
CA MET A 141 -18.18 -1.36 -7.70
C MET A 141 -18.61 -2.59 -6.93
N VAL A 142 -18.73 -3.71 -7.63
CA VAL A 142 -18.94 -5.03 -7.03
C VAL A 142 -17.76 -5.90 -7.42
N ASP A 143 -17.11 -6.50 -6.43
CA ASP A 143 -16.09 -7.50 -6.65
C ASP A 143 -15.99 -8.48 -5.47
N THR A 144 -16.01 -9.77 -5.75
CA THR A 144 -15.91 -10.81 -4.72
C THR A 144 -14.62 -10.75 -3.89
N SER A 145 -13.56 -10.12 -4.38
CA SER A 145 -12.33 -9.92 -3.59
C SER A 145 -12.46 -8.89 -2.45
N LEU A 146 -13.54 -8.11 -2.45
CA LEU A 146 -13.86 -7.18 -1.38
C LEU A 146 -14.74 -7.81 -0.28
N ILE A 147 -15.18 -9.06 -0.46
CA ILE A 147 -15.90 -9.80 0.58
C ILE A 147 -14.99 -9.98 1.79
N GLY A 148 -15.48 -9.60 2.98
CA GLY A 148 -14.71 -9.63 4.21
C GLY A 148 -13.55 -8.64 4.26
N ALA A 149 -13.45 -7.69 3.31
CA ALA A 149 -12.46 -6.64 3.39
C ALA A 149 -12.67 -5.80 4.65
N ALA A 150 -11.59 -5.53 5.38
CA ALA A 150 -11.57 -4.58 6.48
C ALA A 150 -11.16 -3.21 5.92
N PRO A 151 -12.14 -2.35 5.51
CA PRO A 151 -11.83 -1.04 4.99
C PRO A 151 -11.19 -0.20 6.09
N THR A 152 -10.21 0.59 5.71
CA THR A 152 -9.60 1.53 6.66
C THR A 152 -10.03 2.92 6.30
N CYS A 153 -9.81 3.31 5.04
CA CYS A 153 -10.07 4.66 4.56
C CYS A 153 -10.40 4.68 3.07
N VAL A 154 -10.95 5.82 2.64
CA VAL A 154 -11.12 6.16 1.23
C VAL A 154 -10.55 7.55 0.98
N ASP A 155 -9.94 7.74 -0.18
CA ASP A 155 -9.64 9.06 -0.73
C ASP A 155 -10.22 9.18 -2.13
N GLY A 156 -10.25 10.39 -2.65
CA GLY A 156 -10.58 10.61 -4.03
C GLY A 156 -10.49 12.06 -4.45
N GLN A 157 -10.75 12.30 -5.72
CA GLN A 157 -10.49 13.58 -6.37
C GLN A 157 -11.35 13.75 -7.61
N ILE A 158 -11.48 15.00 -8.06
CA ILE A 158 -11.92 15.35 -9.41
C ILE A 158 -10.79 16.07 -10.15
N SER A 159 -10.58 15.71 -11.41
CA SER A 159 -9.53 16.28 -12.25
C SER A 159 -9.95 16.45 -13.71
N HIS A 160 -9.52 17.53 -14.34
CA HIS A 160 -9.70 17.73 -15.78
C HIS A 160 -8.50 18.50 -16.36
N LYS A 161 -7.53 17.77 -16.94
CA LYS A 161 -6.20 18.27 -17.38
C LYS A 161 -5.33 18.86 -16.26
N ARG A 162 -5.92 19.18 -15.12
CA ARG A 162 -5.34 19.59 -13.85
C ARG A 162 -6.16 19.00 -12.71
N PHE A 163 -5.58 19.02 -11.53
CA PHE A 163 -6.32 18.79 -10.29
C PHE A 163 -7.36 19.90 -10.07
N LEU A 164 -8.56 19.54 -9.61
CA LEU A 164 -9.64 20.48 -9.35
C LEU A 164 -10.00 20.49 -7.86
N ASP A 165 -10.36 19.34 -7.30
CA ASP A 165 -10.76 19.19 -5.90
C ASP A 165 -10.47 17.77 -5.38
N GLU A 166 -10.33 17.59 -4.06
CA GLU A 166 -10.10 16.30 -3.40
C GLU A 166 -10.87 16.14 -2.10
N PHE A 167 -10.91 14.89 -1.64
CA PHE A 167 -11.36 14.56 -0.31
C PHE A 167 -10.52 13.50 0.35
N GLY A 168 -10.65 13.49 1.67
CA GLY A 168 -10.08 12.48 2.52
C GLY A 168 -8.63 12.74 2.92
N PRO A 169 -7.99 11.74 3.55
CA PRO A 169 -8.50 10.39 3.71
C PRO A 169 -9.65 10.30 4.74
N LEU A 170 -10.79 9.73 4.32
CA LEU A 170 -11.97 9.55 5.18
C LEU A 170 -11.91 8.17 5.85
N PRO A 171 -11.93 8.09 7.19
CA PRO A 171 -11.89 6.82 7.90
C PRO A 171 -13.24 6.11 7.86
N PHE A 172 -13.22 4.77 7.95
CA PHE A 172 -14.39 3.95 8.26
C PHE A 172 -14.42 3.67 9.78
N PRO A 173 -15.09 4.50 10.61
CA PRO A 173 -15.05 4.37 12.07
C PRO A 173 -15.65 3.07 12.60
N ASP A 174 -16.65 2.51 11.90
CA ASP A 174 -17.32 1.26 12.28
C ASP A 174 -16.64 0.02 11.68
N ALA A 175 -15.49 0.18 11.00
CA ALA A 175 -14.69 -0.97 10.59
C ALA A 175 -14.24 -1.72 11.85
N PRO A 176 -14.50 -3.03 11.97
CA PRO A 176 -14.04 -3.78 13.12
C PRO A 176 -12.51 -3.58 13.25
N PRO A 177 -12.00 -3.28 14.46
CA PRO A 177 -10.57 -3.13 14.65
C PRO A 177 -9.89 -4.37 14.08
N VAL A 178 -8.84 -4.18 13.27
CA VAL A 178 -8.08 -5.27 12.67
C VAL A 178 -7.74 -6.25 13.79
N GLN A 179 -8.45 -7.39 13.83
CA GLN A 179 -8.13 -8.40 14.82
C GLN A 179 -6.69 -8.84 14.50
N PRO A 180 -5.79 -8.88 15.49
CA PRO A 180 -4.50 -9.52 15.30
C PRO A 180 -4.81 -10.94 14.85
N VAL A 181 -4.51 -11.24 13.59
CA VAL A 181 -4.81 -12.53 12.95
C VAL A 181 -4.28 -13.63 13.88
N PRO A 182 -5.14 -14.48 14.48
CA PRO A 182 -4.68 -15.64 15.22
C PRO A 182 -3.85 -16.50 14.25
N PRO A 183 -2.69 -17.02 14.68
CA PRO A 183 -1.88 -17.86 13.79
C PRO A 183 -2.72 -19.07 13.36
N GLU A 184 -3.03 -19.13 12.08
CA GLU A 184 -3.72 -20.26 11.47
C GLU A 184 -2.86 -21.53 11.69
N PRO A 185 -3.41 -22.61 12.29
CA PRO A 185 -2.66 -23.84 12.47
C PRO A 185 -2.38 -24.48 11.11
N GLY A 186 -1.20 -24.24 10.56
CA GLY A 186 -0.69 -24.95 9.38
C GLY A 186 -0.23 -24.09 8.20
N THR A 187 -0.45 -22.77 8.22
CA THR A 187 0.01 -21.89 7.14
C THR A 187 1.48 -21.48 7.36
N PRO A 188 2.38 -21.62 6.36
CA PRO A 188 3.80 -21.28 6.52
C PRO A 188 3.96 -19.83 6.95
N ALA A 189 4.87 -19.59 7.89
CA ALA A 189 5.11 -18.28 8.51
C ALA A 189 5.08 -17.11 7.50
N PRO A 190 4.46 -15.97 7.85
CA PRO A 190 4.39 -14.81 6.96
C PRO A 190 5.79 -14.43 6.46
N PRO A 191 5.94 -14.06 5.18
CA PRO A 191 7.24 -13.67 4.65
C PRO A 191 7.74 -12.49 5.50
N PRO A 192 8.94 -12.61 6.09
CA PRO A 192 9.47 -11.61 7.00
C PRO A 192 9.43 -10.22 6.34
N PRO A 193 9.17 -9.14 7.11
CA PRO A 193 9.10 -7.77 6.58
C PRO A 193 10.36 -7.45 5.76
N PRO A 194 10.35 -6.52 4.79
CA PRO A 194 11.56 -6.21 4.04
C PRO A 194 12.72 -5.85 4.97
N PRO A 195 13.92 -6.42 4.76
CA PRO A 195 15.08 -6.04 5.56
C PRO A 195 15.35 -4.56 5.28
N LYS A 196 15.23 -3.72 6.31
CA LYS A 196 15.60 -2.30 6.19
C LYS A 196 17.12 -2.21 6.08
N LEU A 197 17.64 -2.29 4.85
CA LEU A 197 19.07 -2.14 4.59
C LEU A 197 19.43 -0.65 4.59
N ALA A 198 20.00 -0.21 5.70
CA ALA A 198 20.68 1.07 5.80
C ALA A 198 22.20 0.82 5.89
N VAL A 199 22.96 1.34 4.94
CA VAL A 199 24.42 1.33 5.04
C VAL A 199 24.80 2.31 6.15
N ALA A 200 25.52 1.84 7.19
CA ALA A 200 26.07 2.71 8.25
C ALA A 200 27.31 3.46 7.76
N ALA A 201 27.28 3.99 6.54
CA ALA A 201 28.37 4.81 6.06
C ALA A 201 28.16 6.22 6.64
N LYS A 202 28.73 6.46 7.82
CA LYS A 202 28.86 7.82 8.39
C LYS A 202 29.84 8.69 7.56
N SER A 203 30.49 8.12 6.52
CA SER A 203 31.46 8.80 5.67
C SER A 203 31.50 8.23 4.25
N THR A 204 31.69 9.09 3.27
CA THR A 204 31.97 8.80 1.85
C THR A 204 33.41 8.33 1.60
N HIS A 205 34.21 8.19 2.66
CA HIS A 205 35.60 7.72 2.62
C HIS A 205 35.75 6.34 3.26
N LEU A 206 36.38 5.41 2.54
CA LEU A 206 36.72 4.08 3.01
C LEU A 206 38.23 3.95 3.15
N THR A 207 38.70 3.30 4.21
CA THR A 207 40.12 3.07 4.44
C THR A 207 40.49 1.61 4.14
N ALA A 208 41.52 1.43 3.33
CA ALA A 208 42.11 0.12 3.04
C ALA A 208 43.41 -0.04 3.84
N THR A 209 43.58 -1.20 4.47
CA THR A 209 44.87 -1.58 5.08
C THR A 209 45.96 -1.75 4.01
N GLY A 210 47.25 -1.77 4.40
CA GLY A 210 48.36 -2.02 3.48
C GLY A 210 48.31 -3.38 2.73
N LYS A 211 47.52 -4.33 3.25
CA LYS A 211 47.21 -5.62 2.63
C LYS A 211 45.98 -5.59 1.70
N GLY A 212 45.36 -4.43 1.53
CA GLY A 212 44.19 -4.23 0.65
C GLY A 212 42.87 -4.68 1.25
N VAL A 213 42.73 -4.74 2.58
CA VAL A 213 41.47 -5.06 3.25
C VAL A 213 40.74 -3.77 3.61
N VAL A 214 39.49 -3.63 3.15
CA VAL A 214 38.57 -2.53 3.46
C VAL A 214 37.49 -3.05 4.41
N LYS A 215 37.25 -2.36 5.53
CA LYS A 215 36.16 -2.69 6.47
C LYS A 215 34.95 -1.80 6.17
N VAL A 216 33.78 -2.42 6.01
CA VAL A 216 32.51 -1.73 5.77
C VAL A 216 31.53 -2.09 6.88
N SER A 217 31.12 -1.11 7.66
CA SER A 217 30.10 -1.29 8.70
C SER A 217 28.70 -1.08 8.13
N LEU A 218 27.80 -2.01 8.42
CA LEU A 218 26.37 -1.97 8.08
C LEU A 218 25.57 -1.66 9.34
N LYS A 219 24.47 -0.89 9.22
CA LYS A 219 23.62 -0.62 10.39
C LYS A 219 22.98 -1.93 10.85
N PRO A 220 22.61 -2.05 12.13
CA PRO A 220 21.83 -3.19 12.60
C PRO A 220 20.60 -3.41 11.72
N PHE A 221 20.38 -4.66 11.36
CA PHE A 221 19.19 -5.07 10.61
C PHE A 221 18.03 -5.31 11.59
N ASN A 222 16.81 -5.00 11.16
CA ASN A 222 15.59 -5.30 11.92
C ASN A 222 15.28 -6.81 11.99
N GLN A 223 15.99 -7.64 11.23
CA GLN A 223 15.83 -9.09 11.17
C GLN A 223 17.12 -9.76 10.70
N ASP A 224 17.17 -11.10 10.80
CA ASP A 224 18.27 -11.89 10.25
C ASP A 224 18.36 -11.67 8.73
N ALA A 225 19.56 -11.36 8.24
CA ALA A 225 19.78 -11.07 6.83
C ALA A 225 21.10 -11.68 6.35
N ALA A 226 21.14 -12.16 5.12
CA ALA A 226 22.37 -12.56 4.46
C ALA A 226 22.54 -11.72 3.19
N GLY A 227 23.77 -11.45 2.79
CA GLY A 227 23.95 -10.59 1.64
C GLY A 227 25.37 -10.55 1.15
N ALA A 228 25.61 -9.68 0.17
CA ALA A 228 26.95 -9.42 -0.32
C ALA A 228 27.20 -7.91 -0.37
N VAL A 229 28.41 -7.54 0.01
CA VAL A 229 28.95 -6.22 -0.23
C VAL A 229 29.92 -6.33 -1.40
N THR A 230 29.75 -5.48 -2.41
CA THR A 230 30.58 -5.42 -3.60
C THR A 230 31.13 -4.02 -3.77
N LEU A 231 32.44 -3.91 -4.04
CA LEU A 231 33.08 -2.68 -4.46
C LEU A 231 33.33 -2.74 -5.95
N ARG A 232 32.96 -1.69 -6.68
CA ARG A 232 33.25 -1.55 -8.11
C ARG A 232 34.07 -0.30 -8.39
N ALA A 233 35.06 -0.38 -9.26
CA ALA A 233 35.78 0.78 -9.80
C ALA A 233 35.67 0.76 -11.33
N GLY A 234 35.25 1.87 -11.93
CA GLY A 234 35.04 1.95 -13.39
C GLY A 234 34.11 0.84 -13.92
N GLY A 235 33.05 0.52 -13.17
CA GLY A 235 32.07 -0.53 -13.53
C GLY A 235 32.50 -1.98 -13.21
N LYS A 236 33.79 -2.25 -12.96
CA LYS A 236 34.32 -3.60 -12.68
C LYS A 236 34.33 -3.89 -11.18
N ALA A 237 33.93 -5.10 -10.79
CA ALA A 237 34.01 -5.54 -9.39
C ALA A 237 35.48 -5.71 -8.96
N ILE A 238 35.87 -5.00 -7.90
CA ILE A 238 37.23 -4.98 -7.36
C ILE A 238 37.35 -5.66 -5.99
N ALA A 239 36.23 -5.84 -5.29
CA ALA A 239 36.13 -6.70 -4.11
C ALA A 239 34.67 -7.14 -3.92
N ARG A 240 34.48 -8.32 -3.36
CA ARG A 240 33.17 -8.84 -2.95
C ARG A 240 33.35 -9.66 -1.68
N ALA A 241 32.43 -9.51 -0.74
CA ALA A 241 32.36 -10.35 0.45
C ALA A 241 30.90 -10.62 0.78
N SER A 242 30.59 -11.85 1.18
CA SER A 242 29.29 -12.20 1.73
C SER A 242 29.28 -11.94 3.24
N TYR A 243 28.09 -11.73 3.80
CA TYR A 243 27.88 -11.59 5.23
C TYR A 243 26.59 -12.26 5.66
N ARG A 244 26.53 -12.59 6.96
CA ARG A 244 25.31 -12.96 7.67
C ARG A 244 25.18 -12.03 8.86
N ALA A 245 24.00 -11.43 9.01
CA ALA A 245 23.63 -10.51 10.06
C ALA A 245 22.53 -11.14 10.90
N LYS A 246 22.62 -10.95 12.22
CA LYS A 246 21.54 -11.27 13.15
C LYS A 246 20.73 -10.01 13.44
N ALA A 247 19.43 -10.17 13.67
CA ALA A 247 18.54 -9.07 14.06
C ALA A 247 19.15 -8.25 15.23
N GLY A 248 19.11 -6.92 15.11
CA GLY A 248 19.59 -5.99 16.12
C GLY A 248 21.12 -5.87 16.24
N LYS A 249 21.92 -6.65 15.51
CA LYS A 249 23.39 -6.59 15.57
C LYS A 249 23.99 -5.85 14.39
N ALA A 250 24.91 -4.92 14.68
CA ALA A 250 25.74 -4.29 13.65
C ALA A 250 26.69 -5.32 13.03
N VAL A 251 26.96 -5.20 11.72
CA VAL A 251 27.86 -6.11 10.99
C VAL A 251 28.96 -5.31 10.34
N THR A 252 30.21 -5.74 10.56
CA THR A 252 31.37 -5.22 9.85
C THR A 252 31.86 -6.25 8.85
N VAL A 253 31.79 -5.92 7.57
CA VAL A 253 32.21 -6.78 6.46
C VAL A 253 33.62 -6.39 6.04
N SER A 254 34.53 -7.37 5.99
CA SER A 254 35.90 -7.18 5.50
C SER A 254 36.00 -7.58 4.03
N LEU A 255 36.34 -6.63 3.17
CA LEU A 255 36.49 -6.83 1.73
C LEU A 255 37.96 -6.81 1.34
N LYS A 256 38.44 -7.89 0.72
CA LYS A 256 39.80 -7.95 0.16
C LYS A 256 39.78 -7.45 -1.28
N LEU A 257 40.58 -6.42 -1.57
CA LEU A 257 40.76 -5.88 -2.91
C LEU A 257 41.49 -6.89 -3.82
N ALA A 258 41.06 -6.97 -5.07
CA ALA A 258 41.78 -7.69 -6.11
C ALA A 258 43.19 -7.12 -6.30
N ALA A 259 44.16 -7.96 -6.65
CA ALA A 259 45.57 -7.58 -6.75
C ALA A 259 45.81 -6.39 -7.70
N ARG A 260 45.08 -6.32 -8.83
CA ARG A 260 45.14 -5.19 -9.78
C ARG A 260 44.69 -3.88 -9.14
N SER A 261 43.61 -3.91 -8.37
CA SER A 261 43.05 -2.76 -7.67
C SER A 261 43.93 -2.34 -6.50
N LEU A 262 44.56 -3.28 -5.79
CA LEU A 262 45.55 -2.98 -4.76
C LEU A 262 46.78 -2.27 -5.36
N ARG A 263 47.29 -2.73 -6.51
CA ARG A 263 48.38 -2.03 -7.22
C ARG A 263 47.98 -0.62 -7.63
N SER A 264 46.79 -0.46 -8.18
CA SER A 264 46.25 0.86 -8.56
C SER A 264 46.11 1.79 -7.33
N LEU A 265 45.60 1.28 -6.21
CA LEU A 265 45.49 2.02 -4.96
C LEU A 265 46.86 2.44 -4.41
N LYS A 266 47.86 1.55 -4.45
CA LYS A 266 49.24 1.87 -4.04
C LYS A 266 49.87 2.95 -4.92
N ARG A 267 49.62 2.92 -6.24
CA ARG A 267 50.14 3.91 -7.20
C ARG A 267 49.48 5.28 -7.04
N HIS A 268 48.16 5.33 -6.93
CA HIS A 268 47.38 6.57 -6.98
C HIS A 268 46.96 7.11 -5.62
N ARG A 269 47.26 6.41 -4.52
CA ARG A 269 46.91 6.72 -3.12
C ARG A 269 45.41 6.80 -2.81
N SER A 270 44.54 6.86 -3.83
CA SER A 270 43.08 6.81 -3.70
C SER A 270 42.41 6.19 -4.93
N LEU A 271 41.22 5.62 -4.75
CA LEU A 271 40.37 5.07 -5.81
C LEU A 271 38.92 5.50 -5.63
N SER A 272 38.29 5.97 -6.71
CA SER A 272 36.84 6.20 -6.75
C SER A 272 36.11 4.87 -6.97
N VAL A 273 35.15 4.55 -6.10
CA VAL A 273 34.45 3.28 -6.10
C VAL A 273 32.95 3.45 -5.90
N THR A 274 32.18 2.50 -6.39
CA THR A 274 30.77 2.30 -6.02
C THR A 274 30.68 1.11 -5.10
N LEU A 275 30.20 1.35 -3.89
CA LEU A 275 29.86 0.34 -2.90
C LEU A 275 28.42 -0.08 -3.13
N THR A 276 28.20 -1.35 -3.43
CA THR A 276 26.86 -1.94 -3.55
C THR A 276 26.69 -2.96 -2.43
N ALA A 277 25.70 -2.78 -1.58
CA ALA A 277 25.32 -3.74 -0.57
C ALA A 277 23.96 -4.34 -0.95
N THR A 278 23.90 -5.67 -0.95
CA THR A 278 22.65 -6.42 -1.02
C THR A 278 22.35 -7.02 0.34
N ALA A 279 21.09 -7.04 0.74
CA ALA A 279 20.59 -7.90 1.80
C ALA A 279 19.42 -8.70 1.27
N GLN A 280 19.42 -9.95 1.65
CA GLN A 280 18.35 -10.89 1.47
C GLN A 280 17.87 -11.35 2.83
N ALA A 281 16.57 -11.31 3.04
CA ALA A 281 15.91 -11.92 4.18
C ALA A 281 14.65 -12.61 3.67
N GLY A 282 14.60 -13.94 3.81
CA GLY A 282 13.61 -14.75 3.11
C GLY A 282 13.71 -14.59 1.58
N THR A 283 12.59 -14.29 0.94
CA THR A 283 12.45 -14.04 -0.51
C THR A 283 12.75 -12.61 -0.93
N GLN A 284 12.93 -11.69 0.03
CA GLN A 284 13.07 -10.27 -0.27
C GLN A 284 14.53 -9.87 -0.41
N VAL A 285 14.86 -9.17 -1.51
CA VAL A 285 16.22 -8.67 -1.80
C VAL A 285 16.19 -7.16 -1.90
N VAL A 286 16.99 -6.50 -1.06
CA VAL A 286 17.18 -5.04 -1.10
C VAL A 286 18.61 -4.74 -1.53
N THR A 287 18.75 -3.82 -2.49
CA THR A 287 20.05 -3.34 -2.97
C THR A 287 20.20 -1.86 -2.69
N LYS A 288 21.35 -1.45 -2.14
CA LYS A 288 21.76 -0.04 -2.03
C LYS A 288 23.12 0.17 -2.64
N ALA A 289 23.28 1.26 -3.37
CA ALA A 289 24.54 1.68 -3.95
C ALA A 289 24.94 3.07 -3.42
N VAL A 290 26.22 3.23 -3.08
CA VAL A 290 26.80 4.48 -2.58
C VAL A 290 28.14 4.71 -3.26
N ARG A 291 28.41 5.94 -3.69
CA ARG A 291 29.74 6.32 -4.20
C ARG A 291 30.66 6.62 -3.01
N ALA A 292 31.87 6.07 -3.05
CA ALA A 292 32.87 6.26 -2.01
C ALA A 292 34.27 6.42 -2.61
N ARG A 293 35.21 6.93 -1.82
CA ARG A 293 36.64 6.97 -2.18
C ARG A 293 37.43 6.09 -1.22
N VAL A 294 38.13 5.08 -1.74
CA VAL A 294 39.03 4.23 -0.97
C VAL A 294 40.40 4.90 -0.89
N ARG A 295 40.98 5.02 0.30
CA ARG A 295 42.35 5.52 0.53
C ARG A 295 43.18 4.46 1.25
N VAL A 296 44.50 4.55 1.11
CA VAL A 296 45.43 3.74 1.91
C VAL A 296 45.47 4.32 3.33
N SER A 297 45.36 3.44 4.33
CA SER A 297 45.60 3.78 5.74
C SER A 297 47.02 4.23 6.02
#